data_AF-A0A929UCQ6-F1
#
_entry.id   AF-A0A929UCQ6-F1
#
_cell.length_a   1.000
_cell.length_b   1.000
_cell.length_c   1.000
_cell.angle_alpha   90.00
_cell.angle_beta   90.00
_cell.angle_gamma   90.00
#
_symmetry.space_group_name_H-M   'P 1'
#
loop_
_entity.id
_entity.type
_entity.pdbx_description
1 polymer ?
#
loop_
_entity_poly.entity_id
_entity_poly.type
_entity_poly.pdbx_seq_one_letter_code
_entity_poly.pdbx_strand_id
1 'polypeptide(L)' 'MVNEHYQKMLGAKNRIRVLAEFATKRKREVGEENVFDFSLGNPSLPVPREFTQEMIRLLQNEDSLTLHGYSPT' A
#
# COMPACT_ATOMS: atom_id res chain seq x y z
N MET A 1 17.40 -8.77 -24.37
CA MET A 1 16.90 -7.43 -24.72
C MET A 1 15.53 -7.27 -24.08
N VAL A 2 15.29 -6.21 -23.30
CA VAL A 2 13.98 -5.98 -22.65
C VAL A 2 13.00 -5.45 -23.70
N ASN A 3 11.78 -5.95 -23.73
CA ASN A 3 10.75 -5.53 -24.69
C ASN A 3 10.50 -4.01 -24.60
N GLU A 4 10.51 -3.31 -25.74
CA GLU A 4 10.39 -1.85 -25.83
C GLU A 4 9.09 -1.31 -25.22
N HIS A 5 8.00 -2.07 -25.29
CA HIS A 5 6.73 -1.69 -24.67
C HIS A 5 6.87 -1.55 -23.16
N TYR A 6 7.50 -2.52 -22.50
CA TYR A 6 7.73 -2.48 -21.06
C TYR A 6 8.73 -1.40 -20.66
N GLN A 7 9.76 -1.15 -21.49
CA GLN A 7 10.68 -0.02 -21.25
C GLN A 7 9.92 1.32 -21.23
N LYS A 8 9.00 1.53 -22.18
CA LYS A 8 8.16 2.74 -22.22
C LYS A 8 7.21 2.84 -21.03
N MET A 9 6.59 1.74 -20.61
CA MET A 9 5.72 1.71 -19.43
C MET A 9 6.48 2.09 -18.15
N LEU A 10 7.69 1.56 -17.95
CA LEU A 10 8.51 1.86 -16.77
C LEU A 10 9.08 3.29 -16.78
N GLY A 11 9.29 3.87 -17.96
CA GLY A 11 9.73 5.27 -18.10
C GLY A 11 8.64 6.30 -17.84
N ALA A 12 7.35 5.90 -17.85
CA ALA A 12 6.24 6.80 -17.62
C ALA A 12 6.14 7.17 -16.12
N LYS A 13 6.24 8.47 -15.81
CA LYS A 13 6.11 8.96 -14.43
C LYS A 13 4.67 8.83 -13.93
N ASN A 14 4.50 8.22 -12.77
CA ASN A 14 3.22 8.23 -12.05
C ASN A 14 2.99 9.61 -11.43
N ARG A 15 2.08 10.40 -12.02
CA ARG A 15 1.80 11.78 -11.62
C ARG A 15 1.32 11.90 -10.17
N ILE A 16 0.58 10.90 -9.66
CA ILE A 16 0.08 10.87 -8.27
C ILE A 16 1.27 10.72 -7.31
N ARG A 17 2.19 9.80 -7.60
CA ARG A 17 3.40 9.60 -6.78
C ARG A 17 4.30 10.83 -6.75
N VAL A 18 4.50 11.48 -7.91
CA VAL A 18 5.28 12.72 -7.99
C VAL A 18 4.66 13.83 -7.12
N LEU A 19 3.32 13.94 -7.11
CA LEU A 19 2.62 14.92 -6.27
C LEU A 19 2.75 14.58 -4.77
N ALA A 20 2.62 13.31 -4.40
CA ALA A 20 2.80 12.85 -3.02
C ALA A 20 4.22 13.10 -2.48
N GLU A 21 5.23 12.88 -3.32
CA GLU A 21 6.63 13.18 -3.00
C GLU A 21 6.85 14.68 -2.80
N PHE A 22 6.28 15.51 -3.68
CA PHE A 22 6.31 16.97 -3.54
C PHE A 22 5.63 17.42 -2.23
N ALA A 23 4.44 16.91 -1.93
CA ALA A 23 3.73 17.23 -0.69
C ALA A 23 4.54 16.80 0.55
N THR A 24 5.13 15.60 0.52
CA THR A 24 6.02 15.12 1.60
C THR A 24 7.21 16.03 1.82
N LYS A 25 7.86 16.48 0.75
CA LYS A 25 8.95 17.48 0.84
C LYS A 25 8.44 18.78 1.46
N ARG A 26 7.26 19.24 1.03
CA ARG A 26 6.69 20.49 1.53
C ARG A 26 6.33 20.44 3.01
N LYS A 27 5.77 19.31 3.49
CA LYS A 27 5.47 19.07 4.91
C LYS A 27 6.71 19.27 5.80
N ARG A 28 7.90 18.89 5.33
CA ARG A 28 9.16 19.09 6.07
C ARG A 28 9.61 20.56 6.13
N GLU A 29 9.24 21.35 5.14
CA GLU A 29 9.65 22.76 5.03
C GLU A 29 8.71 23.71 5.77
N VAL A 30 7.41 23.41 5.82
CA VAL A 30 6.40 24.30 6.40
C VAL A 30 5.52 23.68 7.48
N GLY A 31 5.76 22.44 7.89
CA GLY A 31 4.89 21.71 8.82
C GLY A 31 3.79 20.94 8.08
N GLU A 32 3.35 19.85 8.69
CA GLU A 32 2.35 18.94 8.10
C GLU A 32 0.96 19.56 8.06
N GLU A 33 0.62 20.34 9.08
CA GLU A 33 -0.64 21.07 9.22
C GLU A 33 -0.85 22.12 8.12
N ASN A 34 0.22 22.55 7.45
CA ASN A 34 0.19 23.58 6.40
C ASN A 34 0.14 23.00 4.98
N VAL A 35 0.04 21.67 4.84
CA VAL A 35 0.01 20.98 3.54
C VAL A 35 -1.21 20.07 3.40
N PHE A 36 -2.16 20.49 2.59
CA PHE A 36 -3.36 19.72 2.24
C PHE A 36 -3.06 18.74 1.10
N ASP A 37 -2.63 17.53 1.45
CA ASP A 37 -2.28 16.48 0.49
C ASP A 37 -3.48 15.57 0.17
N PHE A 38 -4.05 15.74 -1.03
CA PHE A 38 -5.14 14.90 -1.57
C PHE A 38 -4.66 13.98 -2.72
N SER A 39 -3.36 13.67 -2.77
CA SER A 39 -2.77 12.89 -3.88
C SER A 39 -3.03 11.38 -3.77
N LEU A 40 -2.59 10.75 -2.68
CA LEU A 40 -2.68 9.30 -2.49
C LEU A 40 -4.03 8.89 -1.91
N GLY A 41 -4.71 7.96 -2.58
CA GLY A 41 -5.93 7.32 -2.09
C GLY A 41 -5.68 6.06 -1.27
N ASN A 42 -4.66 6.06 -0.41
CA ASN A 42 -4.38 4.91 0.46
C ASN A 42 -5.46 4.83 1.56
N PRO A 43 -5.93 3.63 1.95
CA PRO A 43 -6.78 3.48 3.12
C PRO A 43 -6.14 4.12 4.36
N SER A 44 -6.89 4.97 5.06
CA SER A 44 -6.40 5.75 6.21
C SER A 44 -7.00 5.33 7.54
N LEU A 45 -8.03 4.48 7.53
CA LEU A 45 -8.67 3.98 8.74
C LEU A 45 -8.11 2.61 9.12
N PRO A 46 -7.95 2.34 10.43
CA PRO A 46 -7.59 1.01 10.88
C PRO A 46 -8.69 0.02 10.53
N VAL A 47 -8.30 -1.24 10.34
CA VAL A 47 -9.25 -2.35 10.24
C VAL A 47 -9.99 -2.52 11.58
N PRO A 48 -11.22 -3.07 11.57
CA PRO A 48 -11.92 -3.46 12.79
C PRO A 48 -11.07 -4.41 13.65
N ARG A 49 -11.22 -4.34 14.97
CA ARG A 49 -10.45 -5.16 15.92
C ARG A 49 -10.64 -6.65 15.67
N GLU A 50 -11.86 -7.02 15.27
CA GLU A 50 -12.30 -8.36 14.94
C GLU A 50 -11.44 -8.98 13.83
N PHE A 51 -11.03 -8.17 12.84
CA PHE A 51 -10.16 -8.64 11.76
C PHE A 51 -8.81 -9.10 12.32
N THR A 52 -8.15 -8.27 13.14
CA THR A 52 -6.86 -8.63 13.74
C THR A 52 -6.98 -9.82 14.69
N GLN A 53 -8.06 -9.91 15.45
CA GLN A 53 -8.32 -11.05 16.35
C GLN A 53 -8.46 -12.35 15.57
N GLU A 54 -9.20 -12.34 14.47
CA GLU A 54 -9.37 -13.53 13.64
C GLU A 54 -8.05 -13.94 12.99
N MET A 55 -7.25 -12.99 12.50
CA MET A 55 -5.91 -13.29 11.98
C MET A 55 -5.01 -13.96 13.04
N ILE A 56 -5.04 -13.49 14.29
CA ILE A 56 -4.30 -14.10 15.39
C ILE A 56 -4.83 -15.51 15.70
N ARG A 57 -6.16 -15.68 15.75
CA ARG A 57 -6.80 -16.97 16.00
C ARG A 57 -6.38 -18.00 14.94
N LEU A 58 -6.40 -17.59 13.66
CA LEU A 58 -5.98 -18.44 12.55
C LEU A 58 -4.53 -18.88 12.71
N LEU A 59 -3.62 -17.95 12.97
CA LEU A 59 -2.19 -18.23 13.15
C LEU A 59 -1.88 -19.13 14.36
N GLN A 60 -2.69 -19.08 15.42
CA GLN A 60 -2.47 -19.84 16.64
C GLN A 60 -3.09 -21.23 16.62
N ASN A 61 -4.21 -21.42 15.90
CA ASN A 61 -5.07 -22.59 16.08
C ASN A 61 -5.30 -23.41 14.81
N GLU A 62 -5.05 -22.86 13.62
CA GLU A 62 -5.24 -23.61 12.37
C GLU A 62 -3.98 -24.41 12.01
N ASP A 63 -4.18 -25.52 11.31
CA ASP A 63 -3.07 -26.27 10.72
C ASP A 63 -2.35 -25.42 9.67
N SER A 64 -1.01 -25.44 9.70
CA SER A 64 -0.16 -24.60 8.85
C SER A 64 -0.38 -24.85 7.35
N LEU A 65 -0.54 -26.12 6.96
CA LEU A 65 -0.77 -26.47 5.55
C LEU A 65 -2.17 -26.07 5.10
N THR A 66 -3.15 -26.16 5.99
CA THR A 66 -4.52 -25.69 5.73
C THR A 66 -4.58 -24.16 5.59
N LEU A 67 -3.87 -23.42 6.43
CA LEU A 67 -3.87 -21.96 6.43
C LEU A 67 -3.04 -21.34 5.29
N HIS A 68 -1.91 -21.95 4.95
CA HIS A 68 -0.93 -21.37 4.03
C HIS A 68 -0.80 -22.14 2.71
N GLY A 69 -1.40 -23.33 2.61
CA GLY A 69 -1.42 -24.11 1.39
C GLY A 69 -2.35 -23.52 0.33
N TYR A 70 -2.27 -24.08 -0.87
CA TYR A 70 -3.17 -23.69 -1.95
C TYR A 70 -4.62 -23.96 -1.56
N SER A 71 -5.46 -22.93 -1.64
CA SER A 71 -6.90 -23.11 -1.54
C SER A 71 -7.41 -23.92 -2.74
N PRO A 72 -8.37 -24.84 -2.55
CA PRO A 72 -9.01 -25.52 -3.66
C PRO A 72 -9.66 -24.51 -4.61
N THR A 73 -9.63 -24.81 -5.91
CA THR A 73 -10.25 -24.00 -6.98
C THR A 73 -11.74 -24.29 -7.09
#